data_AF-C0CPQ0-F1
#
_entry.id   AF-C0CPQ0-F1
#
_cell.length_a   1.000
_cell.length_b   1.000
_cell.length_c   1.000
_cell.angle_alpha   90.00
_cell.angle_beta   90.00
_cell.angle_gamma   90.00
#
_symmetry.space_group_name_H-M   'P 1'
#
loop_
_entity.id
_entity.type
_entity.pdbx_description
1 polymer ?
#
loop_
_entity_poly.entity_id
_entity_poly.type
_entity_poly.pdbx_seq_one_letter_code
_entity_poly.pdbx_strand_id
1 'polypeptide(L)' 'MKKQYTVSKDANMLAPDWLAARINYRTIKFLYDILDGAETLKGVRIGEEIAKIGDTISFDGKRLSVGRR' A
#
# COMPACT_ATOMS: atom_id res chain seq x y z
N MET A 1 18.27 -1.40 6.64
CA MET A 1 17.33 -0.89 7.66
C MET A 1 15.92 -1.23 7.21
N LYS A 2 15.16 -2.02 8.00
CA LYS A 2 13.80 -2.43 7.64
C LYS A 2 12.85 -1.24 7.82
N LYS A 3 12.15 -0.84 6.77
CA LYS A 3 11.11 0.20 6.81
C LYS A 3 9.75 -0.47 6.85
N GLN A 4 8.80 0.11 7.58
CA GLN A 4 7.46 -0.42 7.73
C GLN A 4 6.44 0.71 7.59
N TYR A 5 5.30 0.40 7.01
CA TYR A 5 4.18 1.31 6.87
C TYR A 5 2.87 0.54 7.05
N THR A 6 2.05 0.95 8.01
CA THR A 6 0.71 0.39 8.19
C THR A 6 -0.25 1.13 7.27
N VAL A 7 -0.96 0.39 6.43
CA VAL A 7 -1.89 0.96 5.45
C VAL A 7 -3.04 1.64 6.19
N SER A 8 -3.18 2.95 6.01
CA SER A 8 -4.33 3.73 6.49
C SER A 8 -5.32 4.00 5.35
N LYS A 9 -6.48 4.60 5.67
CA LYS A 9 -7.45 5.04 4.65
C LYS A 9 -6.87 6.10 3.71
N ASP A 10 -5.95 6.92 4.22
CA ASP A 10 -5.32 8.03 3.48
C ASP A 10 -3.94 7.64 2.94
N ALA A 11 -3.69 6.35 2.68
CA ALA A 11 -2.36 5.89 2.30
C ALA A 11 -1.84 6.49 0.99
N ASN A 12 -2.73 6.91 0.09
CA ASN A 12 -2.34 7.63 -1.12
C ASN A 12 -1.73 9.00 -0.83
N MET A 13 -2.10 9.64 0.27
CA MET A 13 -1.59 10.94 0.72
C MET A 13 -0.44 10.79 1.71
N LEU A 14 -0.45 9.72 2.52
CA LEU A 14 0.47 9.53 3.65
C LEU A 14 1.55 8.47 3.39
N ALA A 15 1.61 7.87 2.21
CA ALA A 15 2.63 6.88 1.91
C ALA A 15 4.02 7.51 2.04
N PRO A 16 4.95 6.84 2.74
CA PRO A 16 6.30 7.34 2.87
C PRO A 16 7.03 7.30 1.52
N ASP A 17 8.00 8.18 1.32
CA ASP A 17 8.73 8.33 0.04
C ASP A 17 9.26 7.01 -0.51
N TRP A 18 9.71 6.10 0.36
CA TRP A 18 10.23 4.80 -0.06
C TRP A 18 9.15 3.89 -0.68
N LEU A 19 7.90 4.01 -0.25
CA LEU A 19 6.78 3.29 -0.86
C LEU A 19 6.32 4.03 -2.12
N ALA A 20 6.15 5.35 -2.03
CA ALA A 20 5.71 6.20 -3.14
C ALA A 20 6.63 6.08 -4.36
N ALA A 21 7.95 6.12 -4.17
CA ALA A 21 8.94 5.98 -5.23
C ALA A 21 8.93 4.61 -5.95
N ARG A 22 8.20 3.62 -5.42
CA ARG A 22 8.06 2.28 -6.00
C ARG A 22 6.71 2.05 -6.68
N ILE A 23 5.78 2.99 -6.55
CA ILE A 23 4.50 2.93 -7.23
C ILE A 23 4.76 3.01 -8.73
N ASN A 24 4.27 1.99 -9.46
CA ASN A 24 4.53 1.84 -10.89
C ASN A 24 3.24 1.57 -11.69
N TYR A 25 2.08 1.61 -11.04
CA TYR A 25 0.74 1.39 -11.62
C TYR A 25 0.51 0.02 -12.30
N ARG A 26 1.52 -0.86 -12.32
CA ARG A 26 1.44 -2.24 -12.82
C ARG A 26 1.29 -3.22 -11.67
N THR A 27 2.34 -3.35 -10.88
CA THR A 27 2.47 -4.34 -9.80
C THR A 27 2.42 -3.70 -8.42
N ILE A 28 2.76 -2.41 -8.31
CA ILE A 28 2.71 -1.67 -7.05
C ILE A 28 1.83 -0.44 -7.28
N LYS A 29 0.64 -0.41 -6.67
CA LYS A 29 -0.33 0.68 -6.82
C LYS A 29 -1.37 0.72 -5.72
N PHE A 30 -1.88 1.92 -5.45
CA PHE A 30 -3.10 2.09 -4.67
C PHE A 30 -4.30 1.56 -5.44
N LEU A 31 -5.19 0.87 -4.73
CA LEU A 31 -6.45 0.36 -5.25
C LEU A 31 -7.57 1.09 -4.53
N TYR A 32 -8.58 1.48 -5.30
CA TYR A 32 -9.76 2.17 -4.81
C TYR A 32 -11.00 1.37 -5.18
N ASP A 33 -12.02 1.47 -4.33
CA ASP A 33 -13.39 1.06 -4.62
C ASP A 33 -14.29 2.31 -4.56
N ILE A 34 -15.47 2.24 -5.16
CA ILE A 34 -16.50 3.27 -5.01
C ILE A 34 -17.50 2.78 -3.97
N LEU A 35 -17.64 3.51 -2.86
CA LEU A 35 -18.60 3.24 -1.80
C LEU A 35 -19.49 4.47 -1.63
N ASP A 36 -20.80 4.30 -1.76
CA ASP A 36 -21.80 5.39 -1.65
C ASP A 36 -21.49 6.62 -2.54
N GLY A 37 -20.95 6.37 -3.74
CA GLY A 37 -20.60 7.42 -4.70
C GLY A 37 -19.26 8.13 -4.41
N ALA A 38 -18.54 7.76 -3.35
CA ALA A 38 -17.21 8.29 -3.03
C ALA A 38 -16.11 7.26 -3.30
N GLU A 39 -14.98 7.73 -3.86
CA GLU A 39 -13.78 6.90 -4.00
C GLU A 39 -13.16 6.65 -2.64
N THR A 40 -13.03 5.38 -2.25
CA THR A 40 -12.44 4.96 -0.99
C THR A 40 -11.26 4.04 -1.24
N LEU A 41 -10.15 4.25 -0.53
CA LEU A 41 -8.99 3.36 -0.64
C LEU A 41 -9.35 1.94 -0.16
N LYS A 42 -9.16 0.96 -1.05
CA LYS A 42 -9.29 -0.47 -0.77
C LYS A 42 -8.02 -1.04 -0.14
N GLY A 43 -6.86 -0.57 -0.59
CA GLY A 43 -5.55 -1.03 -0.13
C GLY A 43 -4.44 -0.74 -1.14
N VAL A 44 -3.31 -1.41 -0.97
CA VAL A 44 -2.14 -1.27 -1.85
C VAL A 44 -1.81 -2.63 -2.46
N ARG A 45 -1.83 -2.72 -3.79
CA ARG A 45 -1.33 -3.90 -4.51
C ARG A 45 0.18 -3.96 -4.42
N ILE A 46 0.72 -5.12 -4.07
CA ILE A 46 2.15 -5.44 -4.06
C ILE A 46 2.33 -6.79 -4.78
N GLY A 47 2.66 -6.73 -6.06
CA GLY A 47 2.75 -7.92 -6.92
C GLY A 47 1.39 -8.58 -7.09
N GLU A 48 1.26 -9.80 -6.60
CA GLU A 48 0.02 -10.60 -6.60
C GLU A 48 -0.83 -10.35 -5.34
N GLU A 49 -0.28 -9.70 -4.32
CA GLU A 49 -0.96 -9.47 -3.05
C GLU A 49 -1.60 -8.07 -2.97
N ILE A 50 -2.59 -7.96 -2.08
CA ILE A 50 -3.17 -6.67 -1.67
C ILE A 50 -3.01 -6.53 -0.16
N ALA A 51 -2.28 -5.50 0.25
CA ALA A 51 -2.24 -5.03 1.64
C ALA A 51 -3.50 -4.19 1.90
N LYS A 52 -4.35 -4.66 2.80
CA LYS A 52 -5.59 -3.97 3.18
C LYS A 52 -5.30 -2.93 4.26
N ILE A 53 -6.26 -2.06 4.53
CA ILE A 53 -6.20 -1.13 5.66
C ILE A 53 -5.92 -1.93 6.95
N GLY A 54 -4.91 -1.51 7.71
CA GLY A 54 -4.42 -2.19 8.92
C GLY A 54 -3.30 -3.21 8.67
N ASP A 55 -3.12 -3.71 7.45
CA ASP A 55 -1.94 -4.52 7.09
C ASP A 55 -0.68 -3.65 7.07
N THR A 56 0.48 -4.27 7.22
CA THR A 56 1.78 -3.59 7.18
C THR A 56 2.54 -3.94 5.91
N ILE A 57 3.07 -2.93 5.22
CA ILE A 57 4.03 -3.11 4.12
C ILE A 57 5.42 -2.94 4.70
N SER A 58 6.27 -3.95 4.52
CA SER A 58 7.69 -3.90 4.91
C SER A 58 8.58 -3.73 3.68
N PHE A 59 9.67 -2.98 3.82
CA PHE A 59 10.74 -2.88 2.85
C PHE A 59 12.08 -3.22 3.49
N ASP A 60 12.76 -4.25 2.98
CA ASP A 60 14.04 -4.72 3.51
C ASP A 60 15.27 -4.04 2.87
N GLY A 61 15.06 -3.19 1.86
CA GLY A 61 16.12 -2.60 1.03
C GLY A 61 16.14 -3.13 -0.41
N LYS A 62 15.48 -4.27 -0.68
CA LYS A 62 15.37 -4.90 -2.00
C LYS A 62 13.92 -5.18 -2.40
N ARG A 63 13.10 -5.71 -1.50
CA ARG A 63 11.74 -6.20 -1.78
C ARG A 63 10.72 -5.63 -0.82
N LEU A 64 9.47 -5.55 -1.32
CA LEU A 64 8.29 -5.25 -0.52
C LEU A 64 7.60 -6.56 -0.11
N SER A 65 7.06 -6.60 1.10
CA SER A 65 6.26 -7.72 1.59
C SER A 65 5.08 -7.22 2.42
N VAL A 66 3.97 -7.99 2.41
CA VAL A 66 2.78 -7.69 3.21
C VAL A 66 2.82 -8.51 4.51
N GLY A 67 2.69 -7.83 5.64
CA GLY A 67 2.43 -8.41 6.95
C GLY A 67 0.96 -8.24 7.30
N ARG A 68 0.31 -9.33 7.70
CA ARG A 68 -1.11 -9.34 8.09
C ARG A 68 -1.26 -9.01 9.58
N ARG A 69 -2.40 -8.39 9.92
CA ARG A 69 -2.83 -8.18 11.30
C ARG A 69 -3.31 -9.48 11.95
#